data_AF-A0A9E4TPK7-F1
#
_entry.id   AF-A0A9E4TPK7-F1
#
_cell.length_a   1.000
_cell.length_b   1.000
_cell.length_c   1.000
_cell.angle_alpha   90.00
_cell.angle_beta   90.00
_cell.angle_gamma   90.00
#
_symmetry.space_group_name_H-M   'P 1'
#
loop_
_entity.id
_entity.type
_entity.pdbx_description
1 polymer ?
#
loop_
_entity_poly.entity_id
_entity_poly.type
_entity_poly.pdbx_seq_one_letter_code
_entity_poly.pdbx_strand_id
1 'polypeptide(L)'
;MSSLVRNLSWYDLDLTQDEQDAADALNELVSIDERTAARVASRQWLTDGVDHDEAQAVVQIQRLAAVDAEAAAFIGIIPWFDDSIEELEWRVLQQVRTIIEYDPVIYQTFRKRVWFNDGISAAEVERLGNLIKIIDPLGDGTGTGLSVASKISQLVWFNSPMVGAYQNQLLSEVAALLVRDFDLGASVAGMPFMAESLENHDVGLFRTLNELRGEDLEALTSQAWFKDGVDDDEAIVATILPSQVRRSPENFRRLLNASFIEKGSTVLPLAGEVSFAIVRLGAIANGGVMVHLIAAAGKVEEFMGLPQPINEVIVLIGSPGGERELSGVNLGGSFIVVRPEDYECCVEEKTVFAHELVHFYPANRGRLTPTWFREGGADQVAFLVHLEMYNLTFSYVGDPCPAVSIQQLIDDEAAVGYAQHQSGPLFACNYVIGQTLLGAVADAMGAAAFKAAWQELQRAAAAGQGVTDAVIHETFRRHTPSGKTSLFDSAYAIWHKGEFN
;
A
#
# COMPACT_ATOMS: atom_id res chain seq x y z
N MET A 1 5.97 -17.14 -47.69
CA MET A 1 6.88 -17.90 -46.83
C MET A 1 8.33 -17.72 -47.25
N SER A 2 9.10 -17.06 -46.39
CA SER A 2 10.55 -16.96 -46.46
C SER A 2 11.22 -18.32 -46.18
N SER A 3 12.48 -18.48 -46.59
CA SER A 3 13.29 -19.66 -46.25
C SER A 3 13.61 -19.73 -44.76
N LEU A 4 13.61 -18.59 -44.05
CA LEU A 4 13.87 -18.51 -42.62
C LEU A 4 12.83 -19.31 -41.84
N VAL A 5 11.54 -19.04 -42.08
CA VAL A 5 10.42 -19.70 -41.38
C VAL A 5 10.36 -21.19 -41.68
N ARG A 6 10.64 -21.60 -42.93
CA ARG A 6 10.65 -23.02 -43.32
C ARG A 6 11.75 -23.87 -42.69
N ASN A 7 12.76 -23.22 -42.09
CA ASN A 7 13.89 -23.90 -41.45
C ASN A 7 13.69 -24.07 -39.94
N LEU A 8 12.58 -23.58 -39.38
CA LEU A 8 12.23 -23.79 -37.98
C LEU A 8 11.86 -25.27 -37.76
N SER A 9 12.28 -25.82 -36.63
CA SER A 9 12.18 -27.26 -36.30
C SER A 9 10.74 -27.78 -36.22
N TRP A 10 9.80 -26.92 -35.83
CA TRP A 10 8.38 -27.19 -35.70
C TRP A 10 7.57 -26.83 -36.95
N TYR A 11 8.17 -26.22 -37.97
CA TYR A 11 7.44 -25.81 -39.17
C TYR A 11 7.15 -27.01 -40.08
N ASP A 12 5.92 -27.54 -40.03
CA ASP A 12 5.42 -28.64 -40.89
C ASP A 12 3.98 -28.35 -41.42
N LEU A 13 3.34 -29.34 -42.04
CA LEU A 13 2.00 -29.24 -42.64
C LEU A 13 0.86 -29.13 -41.61
N ASP A 14 1.08 -29.59 -40.38
CA ASP A 14 0.07 -29.67 -39.31
C ASP A 14 0.40 -28.71 -38.16
N LEU A 15 0.52 -27.41 -38.45
CA LEU A 15 0.80 -26.38 -37.44
C LEU A 15 -0.38 -26.20 -36.47
N THR A 16 -0.06 -25.97 -35.20
CA THR A 16 -1.00 -25.39 -34.23
C THR A 16 -1.31 -23.93 -34.60
N GLN A 17 -2.35 -23.35 -33.97
CA GLN A 17 -2.71 -21.95 -34.22
C GLN A 17 -1.58 -20.99 -33.80
N ASP A 18 -0.95 -21.23 -32.65
CA ASP A 18 0.14 -20.38 -32.14
C ASP A 18 1.37 -20.45 -33.05
N GLU A 19 1.74 -21.65 -33.54
CA GLU A 19 2.82 -21.83 -34.53
C GLU A 19 2.49 -21.14 -35.87
N GLN A 20 1.23 -21.19 -36.32
CA GLN A 20 0.78 -20.51 -37.53
C GLN A 20 0.87 -18.98 -37.37
N ASP A 21 0.41 -18.43 -36.24
CA ASP A 21 0.46 -17.00 -35.95
C ASP A 21 1.92 -16.51 -35.88
N ALA A 22 2.80 -17.26 -35.22
CA ALA A 22 4.23 -16.97 -35.16
C ALA A 22 4.89 -17.03 -36.54
N ALA A 23 4.57 -18.05 -37.35
CA ALA A 23 5.10 -18.19 -38.69
C ALA A 23 4.67 -17.03 -39.61
N ASP A 24 3.41 -16.63 -39.57
CA ASP A 24 2.89 -15.52 -40.37
C ASP A 24 3.53 -14.18 -39.93
N ALA A 25 3.60 -13.92 -38.63
CA ALA A 25 4.26 -12.75 -38.08
C ALA A 25 5.76 -12.69 -38.42
N LEU A 26 6.49 -13.81 -38.35
CA LEU A 26 7.89 -13.84 -38.79
C LEU A 26 8.04 -13.54 -40.28
N ASN A 27 7.14 -14.03 -41.13
CA ASN A 27 7.19 -13.75 -42.56
C ASN A 27 6.96 -12.27 -42.85
N GLU A 28 6.01 -11.64 -42.15
CA GLU A 28 5.80 -10.20 -42.22
C GLU A 28 7.03 -9.45 -41.69
N LEU A 29 7.60 -9.88 -40.56
CA LEU A 29 8.80 -9.27 -40.00
C LEU A 29 10.00 -9.38 -40.94
N VAL A 30 10.18 -10.48 -41.68
CA VAL A 30 11.23 -10.61 -42.72
C VAL A 30 11.07 -9.52 -43.78
N SER A 31 9.84 -9.14 -44.14
CA SER A 31 9.59 -8.09 -45.12
C SER A 31 9.85 -6.67 -44.60
N ILE A 32 9.83 -6.49 -43.27
CA ILE A 32 10.07 -5.20 -42.60
C ILE A 32 11.55 -5.04 -42.23
N ASP A 33 12.10 -6.02 -41.51
CA ASP A 33 13.49 -6.08 -41.05
C ASP A 33 13.96 -7.54 -40.97
N GLU A 34 14.60 -8.01 -42.05
CA GLU A 34 15.16 -9.36 -42.14
C GLU A 34 16.17 -9.67 -41.02
N ARG A 35 16.92 -8.66 -40.54
CA ARG A 35 17.92 -8.87 -39.49
C ARG A 35 17.24 -9.14 -38.16
N THR A 36 16.20 -8.38 -37.82
CA THR A 36 15.42 -8.60 -36.61
C THR A 36 14.67 -9.93 -36.70
N ALA A 37 14.07 -10.25 -37.85
CA ALA A 37 13.44 -11.55 -38.08
C ALA A 37 14.39 -12.72 -37.86
N ALA A 38 15.60 -12.65 -38.43
CA ALA A 38 16.62 -13.71 -38.30
C ALA A 38 17.07 -13.90 -36.84
N ARG A 39 17.15 -12.82 -36.05
CA ARG A 39 17.46 -12.90 -34.62
C ARG A 39 16.36 -13.59 -33.85
N VAL A 40 15.10 -13.15 -34.03
CA VAL A 40 13.93 -13.74 -33.38
C VAL A 40 13.84 -15.23 -33.73
N ALA A 41 13.94 -15.59 -35.01
CA ALA A 41 13.94 -16.97 -35.51
C ALA A 41 15.09 -17.85 -34.97
N SER A 42 16.14 -17.26 -34.40
CA SER A 42 17.27 -17.99 -33.81
C SER A 42 17.19 -18.17 -32.30
N ARG A 43 16.13 -17.66 -31.66
CA ARG A 43 15.94 -17.74 -30.20
C ARG A 43 15.61 -19.15 -29.78
N GLN A 44 16.19 -19.59 -28.66
CA GLN A 44 16.02 -20.96 -28.19
C GLN A 44 14.54 -21.27 -27.95
N TRP A 45 13.83 -20.39 -27.25
CA TRP A 45 12.39 -20.43 -26.97
C TRP A 45 11.50 -20.44 -28.22
N LEU A 46 12.04 -20.09 -29.40
CA LEU A 46 11.28 -20.18 -30.65
C LEU A 46 11.68 -21.41 -31.48
N THR A 47 12.69 -22.17 -31.06
CA THR A 47 13.25 -23.29 -31.84
C THR A 47 12.98 -24.66 -31.23
N ASP A 48 12.47 -24.73 -30.02
CA ASP A 48 12.07 -25.96 -29.33
C ASP A 48 10.56 -26.22 -29.35
N GLY A 49 9.78 -25.27 -29.84
CA GLY A 49 8.33 -25.29 -30.00
C GLY A 49 7.83 -23.85 -30.08
N VAL A 50 6.52 -23.65 -30.19
CA VAL A 50 5.89 -22.35 -29.97
C VAL A 50 4.65 -22.55 -29.11
N ASP A 51 4.64 -21.95 -27.94
CA ASP A 51 3.42 -21.80 -27.13
C ASP A 51 2.71 -20.46 -27.39
N HIS A 52 1.65 -20.22 -26.64
CA HIS A 52 0.83 -19.02 -26.80
C HIS A 52 1.60 -17.72 -26.56
N ASP A 53 2.40 -17.66 -25.50
CA ASP A 53 3.10 -16.44 -25.10
C ASP A 53 4.24 -16.13 -26.08
N GLU A 54 4.96 -17.16 -26.53
CA GLU A 54 5.99 -17.08 -27.57
C GLU A 54 5.41 -16.59 -28.90
N ALA A 55 4.27 -17.13 -29.32
CA ALA A 55 3.56 -16.66 -30.51
C ALA A 55 3.13 -15.19 -30.39
N GLN A 56 2.58 -14.80 -29.23
CA GLN A 56 2.23 -13.41 -28.98
C GLN A 56 3.47 -12.49 -29.03
N ALA A 57 4.60 -12.90 -28.46
CA ALA A 57 5.82 -12.08 -28.51
C ALA A 57 6.31 -11.85 -29.95
N VAL A 58 6.28 -12.88 -30.79
CA VAL A 58 6.63 -12.75 -32.22
C VAL A 58 5.68 -11.78 -32.93
N VAL A 59 4.37 -11.91 -32.69
CA VAL A 59 3.35 -10.99 -33.23
C VAL A 59 3.59 -9.56 -32.75
N GLN A 60 3.87 -9.35 -31.46
CA GLN A 60 4.10 -8.00 -30.93
C GLN A 60 5.40 -7.39 -31.46
N ILE A 61 6.50 -8.15 -31.60
CA ILE A 61 7.74 -7.66 -32.23
C ILE A 61 7.50 -7.29 -33.69
N GLN A 62 6.75 -8.10 -34.43
CA GLN A 62 6.41 -7.78 -35.81
C GLN A 62 5.64 -6.46 -35.91
N ARG A 63 4.60 -6.30 -35.08
CA ARG A 63 3.81 -5.07 -35.04
C ARG A 63 4.64 -3.87 -34.56
N LEU A 64 5.54 -4.07 -33.61
CA LEU A 64 6.48 -3.05 -33.17
C LEU A 64 7.39 -2.64 -34.32
N ALA A 65 7.95 -3.59 -35.07
CA ALA A 65 8.85 -3.30 -36.19
C ALA A 65 8.14 -2.49 -37.30
N ALA A 66 6.83 -2.71 -37.49
CA ALA A 66 6.03 -1.96 -38.44
C ALA A 66 5.87 -0.48 -38.06
N VAL A 67 5.94 -0.15 -36.76
CA VAL A 67 5.85 1.23 -36.25
C VAL A 67 7.23 1.84 -36.03
N ASP A 68 8.16 1.09 -35.43
CA ASP A 68 9.54 1.49 -35.15
C ASP A 68 10.47 0.27 -35.22
N ALA A 69 11.09 0.09 -36.38
CA ALA A 69 12.07 -0.98 -36.62
C ALA A 69 13.31 -0.87 -35.73
N GLU A 70 13.74 0.33 -35.32
CA GLU A 70 14.88 0.48 -34.40
C GLU A 70 14.52 -0.02 -33.00
N ALA A 71 13.30 0.28 -32.53
CA ALA A 71 12.81 -0.23 -31.26
C ALA A 71 12.71 -1.76 -31.27
N ALA A 72 12.14 -2.36 -32.32
CA ALA A 72 12.07 -3.81 -32.46
C ALA A 72 13.46 -4.47 -32.50
N ALA A 73 14.40 -3.89 -33.26
CA ALA A 73 15.78 -4.37 -33.31
C ALA A 73 16.50 -4.25 -31.96
N PHE A 74 16.20 -3.19 -31.19
CA PHE A 74 16.73 -3.02 -29.84
C PHE A 74 16.17 -4.06 -28.87
N ILE A 75 14.85 -4.29 -28.85
CA ILE A 75 14.25 -5.31 -27.99
C ILE A 75 14.80 -6.69 -28.33
N GLY A 76 14.98 -6.98 -29.62
CA GLY A 76 15.58 -8.22 -30.10
C GLY A 76 17.03 -8.47 -29.64
N ILE A 77 17.63 -7.63 -28.79
CA ILE A 77 18.94 -7.84 -28.15
C ILE A 77 18.95 -7.62 -26.64
N ILE A 78 17.79 -7.38 -26.01
CA ILE A 78 17.69 -7.17 -24.55
C ILE A 78 17.68 -8.53 -23.81
N PRO A 79 18.35 -8.66 -22.65
CA PRO A 79 18.42 -9.90 -21.88
C PRO A 79 17.10 -10.66 -21.65
N TRP A 80 16.02 -10.00 -21.21
CA TRP A 80 14.72 -10.67 -20.98
C TRP A 80 14.01 -11.13 -22.26
N PHE A 81 14.48 -10.72 -23.44
CA PHE A 81 13.96 -11.27 -24.70
C PHE A 81 14.79 -12.48 -25.16
N ASP A 82 15.96 -12.70 -24.55
CA ASP A 82 16.90 -13.77 -24.88
C ASP A 82 16.67 -15.05 -24.08
N ASP A 83 15.93 -15.01 -22.96
CA ASP A 83 15.71 -16.13 -22.04
C ASP A 83 14.46 -16.96 -22.39
N SER A 84 13.33 -16.77 -21.70
CA SER A 84 12.05 -17.43 -21.93
C SER A 84 10.96 -16.37 -22.02
N ILE A 85 10.02 -16.54 -22.94
CA ILE A 85 8.88 -15.63 -23.05
C ILE A 85 7.73 -16.18 -22.20
N GLU A 86 7.23 -15.36 -21.29
CA GLU A 86 5.99 -15.60 -20.56
C GLU A 86 5.00 -14.47 -20.85
N GLU A 87 3.86 -14.49 -20.14
CA GLU A 87 2.79 -13.52 -20.29
C GLU A 87 3.27 -12.06 -20.10
N LEU A 88 4.23 -11.83 -19.21
CA LEU A 88 4.68 -10.47 -18.88
C LEU A 88 5.48 -9.84 -20.02
N GLU A 89 6.36 -10.60 -20.68
CA GLU A 89 7.25 -10.13 -21.74
C GLU A 89 6.43 -9.67 -22.96
N TRP A 90 5.48 -10.48 -23.44
CA TRP A 90 4.69 -10.07 -24.61
C TRP A 90 3.74 -8.91 -24.30
N ARG A 91 3.23 -8.80 -23.06
CA ARG A 91 2.45 -7.64 -22.63
C ARG A 91 3.28 -6.36 -22.64
N VAL A 92 4.54 -6.41 -22.20
CA VAL A 92 5.46 -5.26 -22.30
C VAL A 92 5.70 -4.87 -23.75
N LEU A 93 5.87 -5.83 -24.67
CA LEU A 93 6.00 -5.52 -26.10
C LEU A 93 4.79 -4.76 -26.65
N GLN A 94 3.58 -5.19 -26.29
CA GLN A 94 2.34 -4.50 -26.67
C GLN A 94 2.30 -3.07 -26.11
N GLN A 95 2.68 -2.90 -24.84
CA GLN A 95 2.68 -1.60 -24.17
C GLN A 95 3.73 -0.65 -24.78
N VAL A 96 4.94 -1.14 -25.06
CA VAL A 96 6.01 -0.38 -25.72
C VAL A 96 5.56 0.08 -27.11
N ARG A 97 4.95 -0.81 -27.91
CA ARG A 97 4.37 -0.42 -29.20
C ARG A 97 3.35 0.70 -29.03
N THR A 98 2.42 0.54 -28.08
CA THR A 98 1.38 1.55 -27.80
C THR A 98 2.01 2.90 -27.45
N ILE A 99 3.02 2.93 -26.57
CA ILE A 99 3.72 4.17 -26.20
C ILE A 99 4.38 4.81 -27.42
N ILE A 100 5.02 4.02 -28.29
CA ILE A 100 5.69 4.51 -29.50
C ILE A 100 4.69 5.04 -30.54
N GLU A 101 3.52 4.40 -30.68
CA GLU A 101 2.44 4.85 -31.56
C GLU A 101 1.94 6.26 -31.18
N TYR A 102 1.93 6.59 -29.88
CA TYR A 102 1.62 7.94 -29.41
C TYR A 102 2.83 8.90 -29.55
N ASP A 103 3.97 8.53 -28.97
CA ASP A 103 5.21 9.32 -29.08
C ASP A 103 6.46 8.46 -28.81
N PRO A 104 7.32 8.25 -29.83
CA PRO A 104 8.55 7.48 -29.65
C PRO A 104 9.51 8.13 -28.64
N VAL A 105 9.45 9.46 -28.41
CA VAL A 105 10.34 10.15 -27.46
C VAL A 105 10.14 9.64 -26.03
N ILE A 106 8.93 9.25 -25.65
CA ILE A 106 8.66 8.68 -24.32
C ILE A 106 9.41 7.36 -24.14
N TYR A 107 9.37 6.46 -25.12
CA TYR A 107 10.14 5.21 -25.09
C TYR A 107 11.64 5.48 -24.97
N GLN A 108 12.16 6.51 -25.65
CA GLN A 108 13.58 6.86 -25.60
C GLN A 108 14.07 7.22 -24.18
N THR A 109 13.19 7.71 -23.29
CA THR A 109 13.60 8.11 -21.93
C THR A 109 13.92 6.92 -21.02
N PHE A 110 13.25 5.78 -21.25
CA PHE A 110 13.36 4.60 -20.39
C PHE A 110 13.97 3.36 -21.05
N ARG A 111 14.07 3.28 -22.39
CA ARG A 111 14.57 2.07 -23.09
C ARG A 111 15.97 1.59 -22.70
N LYS A 112 16.78 2.40 -22.01
CA LYS A 112 18.13 2.04 -21.53
C LYS A 112 18.24 1.95 -20.02
N ARG A 113 17.12 2.06 -19.30
CA ARG A 113 17.10 2.00 -17.83
C ARG A 113 17.25 0.57 -17.39
N VAL A 114 17.87 0.39 -16.22
CA VAL A 114 18.19 -0.93 -15.68
C VAL A 114 16.93 -1.78 -15.55
N TRP A 115 15.88 -1.24 -14.92
CA TRP A 115 14.58 -1.91 -14.74
C TRP A 115 13.87 -2.34 -16.04
N PHE A 116 14.22 -1.75 -17.19
CA PHE A 116 13.63 -2.16 -18.46
C PHE A 116 14.52 -3.17 -19.19
N ASN A 117 15.81 -3.24 -18.84
CA ASN A 117 16.81 -4.02 -19.56
C ASN A 117 17.23 -5.30 -18.84
N ASP A 118 16.82 -5.50 -17.60
CA ASP A 118 17.10 -6.72 -16.84
C ASP A 118 16.03 -7.79 -17.12
N GLY A 119 15.07 -7.97 -16.23
CA GLY A 119 13.98 -8.94 -16.32
C GLY A 119 12.64 -8.21 -16.18
N ILE A 120 11.58 -8.72 -16.81
CA ILE A 120 10.25 -8.09 -16.69
C ILE A 120 9.51 -8.64 -15.48
N SER A 121 9.08 -7.74 -14.61
CA SER A 121 8.23 -8.00 -13.46
C SER A 121 6.82 -7.45 -13.66
N ALA A 122 5.87 -7.97 -12.88
CA ALA A 122 4.50 -7.45 -12.85
C ALA A 122 4.44 -5.95 -12.51
N ALA A 123 5.38 -5.44 -11.71
CA ALA A 123 5.45 -4.04 -11.36
C ALA A 123 5.86 -3.16 -12.56
N GLU A 124 6.71 -3.66 -13.46
CA GLU A 124 7.13 -2.92 -14.66
C GLU A 124 6.04 -2.91 -15.72
N VAL A 125 5.31 -4.02 -15.87
CA VAL A 125 4.10 -4.11 -16.72
C VAL A 125 3.03 -3.13 -16.22
N GLU A 126 2.81 -3.06 -14.90
CA GLU A 126 1.87 -2.11 -14.30
C GLU A 126 2.33 -0.66 -14.53
N ARG A 127 3.63 -0.37 -14.37
CA ARG A 127 4.20 0.96 -14.60
C ARG A 127 3.92 1.45 -16.02
N LEU A 128 4.23 0.64 -17.04
CA LEU A 128 3.98 0.99 -18.44
C LEU A 128 2.47 1.08 -18.73
N GLY A 129 1.67 0.19 -18.15
CA GLY A 129 0.22 0.24 -18.25
C GLY A 129 -0.38 1.54 -17.68
N ASN A 130 0.10 2.00 -16.53
CA ASN A 130 -0.33 3.26 -15.94
C ASN A 130 0.20 4.46 -16.74
N LEU A 131 1.40 4.39 -17.32
CA LEU A 131 1.90 5.42 -18.23
C LEU A 131 0.99 5.55 -19.48
N ILE A 132 0.52 4.44 -20.06
CA ILE A 132 -0.43 4.47 -21.18
C ILE A 132 -1.75 5.14 -20.78
N LYS A 133 -2.27 4.85 -19.59
CA LYS A 133 -3.46 5.54 -19.06
C LYS A 133 -3.22 7.03 -18.81
N ILE A 134 -1.98 7.46 -18.57
CA ILE A 134 -1.65 8.89 -18.49
C ILE A 134 -1.54 9.49 -19.89
N ILE A 135 -1.00 8.78 -20.88
CA ILE A 135 -0.91 9.24 -22.27
C ILE A 135 -2.32 9.46 -22.83
N ASP A 136 -3.20 8.48 -22.66
CA ASP A 136 -4.58 8.51 -23.15
C ASP A 136 -5.57 8.19 -22.01
N PRO A 137 -5.88 9.18 -21.15
CA PRO A 137 -6.75 8.96 -20.01
C PRO A 137 -8.17 8.55 -20.41
N LEU A 138 -8.67 9.06 -21.54
CA LEU A 138 -10.04 8.75 -22.00
C LEU A 138 -10.12 7.43 -22.77
N GLY A 139 -8.98 6.88 -23.23
CA GLY A 139 -8.93 5.67 -24.04
C GLY A 139 -9.57 5.84 -25.41
N ASP A 140 -9.59 7.08 -25.94
CA ASP A 140 -10.24 7.43 -27.20
C ASP A 140 -9.26 7.56 -28.37
N GLY A 141 -7.97 7.27 -28.15
CA GLY A 141 -6.90 7.31 -29.13
C GLY A 141 -6.32 8.71 -29.36
N THR A 142 -6.76 9.74 -28.63
CA THR A 142 -6.33 11.12 -28.88
C THR A 142 -4.98 11.47 -28.25
N GLY A 143 -4.57 10.73 -27.21
CA GLY A 143 -3.32 11.01 -26.50
C GLY A 143 -3.35 12.35 -25.76
N THR A 144 -4.51 12.78 -25.24
CA THR A 144 -4.65 14.10 -24.60
C THR A 144 -3.65 14.36 -23.48
N GLY A 145 -3.27 13.32 -22.74
CA GLY A 145 -2.31 13.40 -21.63
C GLY A 145 -0.86 13.22 -22.04
N LEU A 146 -0.54 13.20 -23.33
CA LEU A 146 0.83 13.00 -23.83
C LEU A 146 1.85 13.97 -23.21
N SER A 147 1.48 15.24 -23.06
CA SER A 147 2.35 16.24 -22.45
C SER A 147 2.67 15.96 -20.97
N VAL A 148 1.72 15.35 -20.24
CA VAL A 148 1.89 14.95 -18.85
C VAL A 148 2.78 13.71 -18.78
N ALA A 149 2.49 12.69 -19.58
CA ALA A 149 3.28 11.47 -19.69
C ALA A 149 4.74 11.77 -20.06
N SER A 150 4.97 12.68 -21.01
CA SER A 150 6.31 13.10 -21.42
C SER A 150 7.09 13.79 -20.31
N LYS A 151 6.43 14.54 -19.41
CA LYS A 151 7.11 15.14 -18.25
C LYS A 151 7.46 14.05 -17.23
N ILE A 152 6.49 13.20 -16.90
CA ILE A 152 6.65 12.13 -15.92
C ILE A 152 7.77 11.16 -16.32
N SER A 153 7.85 10.77 -17.59
CA SER A 153 8.86 9.84 -18.09
C SER A 153 10.29 10.38 -18.02
N GLN A 154 10.47 11.68 -17.76
CA GLN A 154 11.77 12.33 -17.58
C GLN A 154 12.15 12.49 -16.09
N LEU A 155 11.23 12.24 -15.16
CA LEU A 155 11.47 12.39 -13.73
C LEU A 155 12.49 11.36 -13.23
N VAL A 156 13.29 11.77 -12.24
CA VAL A 156 14.36 10.93 -11.67
C VAL A 156 13.77 9.68 -11.03
N TRP A 157 12.70 9.82 -10.26
CA TRP A 157 12.04 8.69 -9.59
C TRP A 157 11.43 7.71 -10.59
N PHE A 158 10.88 8.17 -11.73
CA PHE A 158 10.33 7.28 -12.77
C PHE A 158 11.44 6.40 -13.37
N ASN A 159 12.63 6.99 -13.53
CA ASN A 159 13.81 6.34 -14.10
C ASN A 159 14.70 5.63 -13.06
N SER A 160 14.27 5.55 -11.80
CA SER A 160 14.98 4.86 -10.73
C SER A 160 15.20 3.39 -11.08
N PRO A 161 16.37 2.80 -10.74
CA PRO A 161 16.65 1.38 -11.02
C PRO A 161 15.72 0.41 -10.28
N MET A 162 15.02 0.87 -9.22
CA MET A 162 14.04 0.06 -8.52
C MET A 162 12.62 0.53 -8.86
N VAL A 163 11.76 -0.42 -9.24
CA VAL A 163 10.32 -0.22 -9.38
C VAL A 163 9.63 -0.55 -8.06
N GLY A 164 9.23 0.48 -7.33
CA GLY A 164 8.49 0.38 -6.08
C GLY A 164 6.98 0.51 -6.30
N ALA A 165 6.21 -0.15 -5.43
CA ALA A 165 4.74 -0.08 -5.42
C ALA A 165 4.22 1.38 -5.33
N TYR A 166 4.92 2.25 -4.62
CA TYR A 166 4.55 3.68 -4.50
C TYR A 166 4.56 4.43 -5.83
N GLN A 167 5.52 4.14 -6.71
CA GLN A 167 5.59 4.79 -8.02
C GLN A 167 4.39 4.38 -8.88
N ASN A 168 4.03 3.11 -8.87
CA ASN A 168 2.87 2.61 -9.61
C ASN A 168 1.56 3.15 -9.04
N GLN A 169 1.46 3.26 -7.72
CA GLN A 169 0.31 3.89 -7.05
C GLN A 169 0.19 5.35 -7.46
N LEU A 170 1.28 6.14 -7.43
CA LEU A 170 1.24 7.52 -7.89
C LEU A 170 0.76 7.61 -9.35
N LEU A 171 1.35 6.83 -10.26
CA LEU A 171 0.96 6.84 -11.67
C LEU A 171 -0.53 6.50 -11.86
N SER A 172 -1.04 5.55 -11.07
CA SER A 172 -2.46 5.18 -11.08
C SER A 172 -3.35 6.34 -10.59
N GLU A 173 -2.97 7.01 -9.50
CA GLU A 173 -3.71 8.16 -8.95
C GLU A 173 -3.66 9.37 -9.89
N VAL A 174 -2.53 9.62 -10.57
CA VAL A 174 -2.41 10.63 -11.63
C VAL A 174 -3.36 10.31 -12.79
N ALA A 175 -3.35 9.07 -13.28
CA ALA A 175 -4.24 8.65 -14.36
C ALA A 175 -5.72 8.82 -13.98
N ALA A 176 -6.10 8.42 -12.78
CA ALA A 176 -7.46 8.59 -12.27
C ALA A 176 -7.87 10.07 -12.18
N LEU A 177 -6.94 10.94 -11.77
CA LEU A 177 -7.19 12.38 -11.70
C LEU A 177 -7.37 12.97 -13.10
N LEU A 178 -6.53 12.60 -14.07
CA LEU A 178 -6.64 13.06 -15.47
C LEU A 178 -7.96 12.65 -16.14
N VAL A 179 -8.48 11.45 -15.83
CA VAL A 179 -9.79 10.99 -16.30
C VAL A 179 -10.92 11.86 -15.75
N ARG A 180 -10.81 12.24 -14.48
CA ARG A 180 -11.87 12.95 -13.75
C ARG A 180 -11.84 14.45 -14.00
N ASP A 181 -10.66 15.04 -13.98
CA ASP A 181 -10.40 16.47 -14.12
C ASP A 181 -9.02 16.66 -14.75
N PHE A 182 -9.00 16.72 -16.08
CA PHE A 182 -7.77 16.80 -16.86
C PHE A 182 -6.93 18.03 -16.51
N ASP A 183 -7.55 19.20 -16.38
CA ASP A 183 -6.85 20.46 -16.13
C ASP A 183 -6.19 20.44 -14.75
N LEU A 184 -6.89 19.96 -13.72
CA LEU A 184 -6.32 19.80 -12.40
C LEU A 184 -5.19 18.76 -12.39
N GLY A 185 -5.41 17.59 -13.00
CA GLY A 185 -4.40 16.53 -13.09
C GLY A 185 -3.13 16.98 -13.81
N ALA A 186 -3.27 17.67 -14.93
CA ALA A 186 -2.14 18.21 -15.69
C ALA A 186 -1.40 19.33 -14.95
N SER A 187 -2.11 20.17 -14.19
CA SER A 187 -1.51 21.21 -13.36
C SER A 187 -0.69 20.61 -12.22
N VAL A 188 -1.26 19.66 -11.47
CA VAL A 188 -0.61 19.07 -10.29
C VAL A 188 0.58 18.19 -10.68
N ALA A 189 0.49 17.44 -11.78
CA ALA A 189 1.62 16.67 -12.30
C ALA A 189 2.81 17.54 -12.76
N GLY A 190 2.63 18.86 -12.85
CA GLY A 190 3.69 19.83 -13.15
C GLY A 190 4.24 20.58 -11.93
N MET A 191 3.80 20.25 -10.72
CA MET A 191 4.23 20.95 -9.49
C MET A 191 5.62 20.50 -9.00
N PRO A 192 6.32 21.32 -8.18
CA PRO A 192 7.70 21.07 -7.77
C PRO A 192 7.93 19.74 -7.03
N PHE A 193 7.03 19.34 -6.13
CA PHE A 193 7.17 18.09 -5.35
C PHE A 193 7.38 16.86 -6.25
N MET A 194 6.73 16.81 -7.42
CA MET A 194 6.89 15.74 -8.41
C MET A 194 8.32 15.59 -8.94
N ALA A 195 9.13 16.65 -8.91
CA ALA A 195 10.45 16.69 -9.53
C ALA A 195 11.60 16.30 -8.58
N GLU A 196 11.44 16.50 -7.27
CA GLU A 196 12.53 16.37 -6.31
C GLU A 196 12.70 14.94 -5.82
N SER A 197 11.62 14.34 -5.32
CA SER A 197 11.62 12.95 -4.86
C SER A 197 10.23 12.35 -4.99
N LEU A 198 10.06 11.08 -4.60
CA LEU A 198 8.75 10.46 -4.50
C LEU A 198 8.60 9.91 -3.09
N GLU A 199 7.74 10.56 -2.30
CA GLU A 199 7.41 10.19 -0.94
C GLU A 199 5.97 9.67 -0.85
N ASN A 200 5.63 9.02 0.26
CA ASN A 200 4.32 8.39 0.41
C ASN A 200 3.18 9.43 0.48
N HIS A 201 3.45 10.62 1.03
CA HIS A 201 2.50 11.73 1.05
C HIS A 201 2.18 12.30 -0.34
N ASP A 202 3.03 12.11 -1.36
CA ASP A 202 2.72 12.53 -2.74
C ASP A 202 1.54 11.73 -3.31
N VAL A 203 1.53 10.43 -3.03
CA VAL A 203 0.39 9.56 -3.33
C VAL A 203 -0.84 10.02 -2.55
N GLY A 204 -0.65 10.40 -1.28
CA GLY A 204 -1.68 10.94 -0.41
C GLY A 204 -2.32 12.25 -0.92
N LEU A 205 -1.54 13.14 -1.52
CA LEU A 205 -2.02 14.36 -2.18
C LEU A 205 -2.90 14.02 -3.38
N PHE A 206 -2.44 13.16 -4.31
CA PHE A 206 -3.27 12.79 -5.46
C PHE A 206 -4.54 12.06 -5.05
N ARG A 207 -4.47 11.18 -4.05
CA ARG A 207 -5.65 10.53 -3.48
C ARG A 207 -6.62 11.55 -2.88
N THR A 208 -6.12 12.53 -2.14
CA THR A 208 -6.91 13.64 -1.60
C THR A 208 -7.63 14.38 -2.70
N LEU A 209 -6.91 14.75 -3.76
CA LEU A 209 -7.50 15.41 -4.92
C LEU A 209 -8.56 14.51 -5.55
N ASN A 210 -8.31 13.21 -5.71
CA ASN A 210 -9.24 12.19 -6.22
C ASN A 210 -10.45 11.92 -5.32
N GLU A 211 -10.42 12.27 -4.03
CA GLU A 211 -11.49 12.06 -3.05
C GLU A 211 -12.36 13.30 -2.80
N LEU A 212 -11.76 14.48 -2.69
CA LEU A 212 -12.50 15.73 -2.46
C LEU A 212 -13.37 16.11 -3.65
N ARG A 213 -14.51 16.77 -3.38
CA ARG A 213 -15.50 17.17 -4.39
C ARG A 213 -16.08 18.54 -4.06
N GLY A 214 -16.59 19.24 -5.09
CA GLY A 214 -17.37 20.48 -4.92
C GLY A 214 -16.60 21.55 -4.14
N GLU A 215 -17.28 22.17 -3.18
CA GLU A 215 -16.75 23.26 -2.35
C GLU A 215 -15.50 22.87 -1.57
N ASP A 216 -15.35 21.61 -1.16
CA ASP A 216 -14.17 21.15 -0.40
C ASP A 216 -12.92 21.07 -1.28
N LEU A 217 -13.08 20.59 -2.52
CA LEU A 217 -11.98 20.60 -3.50
C LEU A 217 -11.63 22.03 -3.89
N GLU A 218 -12.62 22.88 -4.13
CA GLU A 218 -12.41 24.30 -4.43
C GLU A 218 -11.71 25.02 -3.28
N ALA A 219 -12.08 24.72 -2.02
CA ALA A 219 -11.43 25.29 -0.85
C ALA A 219 -9.93 24.92 -0.78
N LEU A 220 -9.56 23.69 -1.16
CA LEU A 220 -8.16 23.27 -1.26
C LEU A 220 -7.44 23.94 -2.45
N THR A 221 -7.98 23.80 -3.67
CA THR A 221 -7.30 24.28 -4.88
C THR A 221 -7.28 25.80 -5.01
N SER A 222 -8.06 26.51 -4.19
CA SER A 222 -8.05 27.97 -4.12
C SER A 222 -6.95 28.57 -3.23
N GLN A 223 -6.31 27.75 -2.39
CA GLN A 223 -5.25 28.19 -1.48
C GLN A 223 -4.07 28.79 -2.25
N ALA A 224 -3.40 29.78 -1.63
CA ALA A 224 -2.25 30.45 -2.24
C ALA A 224 -1.11 29.46 -2.49
N TRP A 225 -0.80 28.64 -1.48
CA TRP A 225 0.21 27.59 -1.52
C TRP A 225 -0.08 26.48 -2.54
N PHE A 226 -1.36 26.19 -2.78
CA PHE A 226 -1.71 25.25 -3.84
C PHE A 226 -1.42 25.82 -5.23
N LYS A 227 -1.58 27.14 -5.40
CA LYS A 227 -1.45 27.82 -6.70
C LYS A 227 -0.02 28.17 -7.07
N ASP A 228 0.83 28.47 -6.10
CA ASP A 228 2.27 28.72 -6.35
C ASP A 228 3.07 27.40 -6.46
N GLY A 229 2.50 26.30 -5.97
CA GLY A 229 2.93 24.93 -6.24
C GLY A 229 3.21 24.20 -4.93
N VAL A 230 2.46 23.13 -4.70
CA VAL A 230 2.53 22.34 -3.46
C VAL A 230 3.95 21.83 -3.20
N ASP A 231 4.46 22.04 -1.99
CA ASP A 231 5.69 21.43 -1.49
C ASP A 231 5.41 20.15 -0.65
N ASP A 232 6.47 19.46 -0.22
CA ASP A 232 6.36 18.20 0.53
C ASP A 232 5.62 18.37 1.88
N ASP A 233 5.85 19.49 2.57
CA ASP A 233 5.19 19.79 3.85
C ASP A 233 3.68 20.00 3.65
N GLU A 234 3.30 20.69 2.58
CA GLU A 234 1.92 20.91 2.18
C GLU A 234 1.24 19.61 1.68
N ALA A 235 1.98 18.73 1.00
CA ALA A 235 1.49 17.41 0.59
C ALA A 235 1.19 16.49 1.79
N ILE A 236 2.00 16.54 2.85
CA ILE A 236 1.72 15.87 4.14
C ILE A 236 0.38 16.36 4.71
N VAL A 237 0.16 17.67 4.72
CA VAL A 237 -1.10 18.26 5.23
C VAL A 237 -2.28 17.84 4.36
N ALA A 238 -2.13 17.87 3.05
CA ALA A 238 -3.19 17.50 2.11
C ALA A 238 -3.72 16.09 2.37
N THR A 239 -2.84 15.13 2.63
CA THR A 239 -3.16 13.72 2.93
C THR A 239 -4.18 13.55 4.08
N ILE A 240 -4.24 14.50 5.00
CA ILE A 240 -5.10 14.45 6.19
C ILE A 240 -6.52 14.97 5.88
N LEU A 241 -6.64 15.89 4.92
CA LEU A 241 -7.83 16.71 4.68
C LEU A 241 -9.13 15.92 4.41
N PRO A 242 -9.16 14.86 3.58
CA PRO A 242 -10.41 14.17 3.23
C PRO A 242 -11.17 13.64 4.45
N SER A 243 -10.43 13.15 5.45
CA SER A 243 -11.05 12.66 6.67
C SER A 243 -11.70 13.76 7.50
N GLN A 244 -11.11 14.96 7.47
CA GLN A 244 -11.49 16.06 8.34
C GLN A 244 -12.76 16.75 7.83
N VAL A 245 -13.03 16.71 6.53
CA VAL A 245 -14.26 17.26 5.93
C VAL A 245 -15.51 16.80 6.68
N ARG A 246 -15.61 15.50 7.02
CA ARG A 246 -16.77 14.96 7.74
C ARG A 246 -16.59 14.91 9.24
N ARG A 247 -15.38 14.60 9.71
CA ARG A 247 -15.10 14.37 11.13
C ARG A 247 -15.03 15.68 11.91
N SER A 248 -14.26 16.63 11.40
CA SER A 248 -14.08 17.94 12.00
C SER A 248 -13.92 19.02 10.93
N PRO A 249 -15.03 19.58 10.41
CA PRO A 249 -14.97 20.66 9.43
C PRO A 249 -14.19 21.89 9.91
N GLU A 250 -14.09 22.10 11.23
CA GLU A 250 -13.23 23.13 11.81
C GLU A 250 -11.74 22.80 11.60
N ASN A 251 -11.30 21.56 11.86
CA ASN A 251 -9.92 21.15 11.60
C ASN A 251 -9.58 21.31 10.12
N PHE A 252 -10.47 20.88 9.22
CA PHE A 252 -10.28 21.04 7.77
C PHE A 252 -9.97 22.50 7.41
N ARG A 253 -10.80 23.45 7.87
CA ARG A 253 -10.57 24.89 7.61
C ARG A 253 -9.30 25.41 8.26
N ARG A 254 -8.92 24.91 9.44
CA ARG A 254 -7.68 25.31 10.11
C ARG A 254 -6.45 24.82 9.34
N LEU A 255 -6.44 23.56 8.93
CA LEU A 255 -5.34 22.95 8.16
C LEU A 255 -5.10 23.65 6.82
N LEU A 256 -6.16 24.11 6.14
CA LEU A 256 -6.01 24.90 4.91
C LEU A 256 -5.29 26.25 5.13
N ASN A 257 -5.47 26.85 6.31
CA ASN A 257 -4.95 28.18 6.62
C ASN A 257 -3.56 28.15 7.27
N ALA A 258 -3.32 27.19 8.16
CA ALA A 258 -2.07 27.06 8.88
C ALA A 258 -1.91 25.65 9.44
N SER A 259 -0.71 25.13 9.33
CA SER A 259 -0.26 23.91 9.98
C SER A 259 1.14 24.13 10.56
N PHE A 260 1.46 23.37 11.59
CA PHE A 260 2.82 23.29 12.13
C PHE A 260 3.26 21.84 12.02
N ILE A 261 4.32 21.61 11.27
CA ILE A 261 4.82 20.26 10.98
C ILE A 261 6.13 20.04 11.73
N GLU A 262 6.18 18.95 12.49
CA GLU A 262 7.40 18.44 13.11
C GLU A 262 7.76 17.13 12.38
N LYS A 263 8.90 17.12 11.69
CA LYS A 263 9.40 15.95 10.97
C LYS A 263 10.50 15.23 11.76
N GLY A 264 10.56 13.92 11.64
CA GLY A 264 11.58 13.08 12.23
C GLY A 264 11.74 11.79 11.43
N SER A 265 12.87 11.11 11.59
CA SER A 265 13.08 9.80 11.00
C SER A 265 13.90 8.92 11.94
N THR A 266 13.82 7.61 11.73
CA THR A 266 14.62 6.62 12.44
C THR A 266 14.91 5.42 11.56
N VAL A 267 15.86 4.59 11.97
CA VAL A 267 16.10 3.28 11.35
C VAL A 267 15.59 2.21 12.30
N LEU A 268 14.48 1.57 11.92
CA LEU A 268 13.93 0.44 12.64
C LEU A 268 14.66 -0.87 12.27
N PRO A 269 14.81 -1.83 13.21
CA PRO A 269 15.53 -3.07 12.97
C PRO A 269 15.06 -3.90 11.77
N LEU A 270 13.76 -3.94 11.49
CA LEU A 270 13.19 -4.76 10.41
C LEU A 270 12.76 -3.93 9.19
N ALA A 271 12.14 -2.77 9.37
CA ALA A 271 11.68 -1.92 8.26
C ALA A 271 12.78 -1.09 7.60
N GLY A 272 13.91 -0.86 8.28
CA GLY A 272 14.90 0.10 7.83
C GLY A 272 14.46 1.54 8.12
N GLU A 273 14.69 2.45 7.18
CA GLU A 273 14.35 3.87 7.37
C GLU A 273 12.83 4.09 7.38
N VAL A 274 12.35 4.78 8.41
CA VAL A 274 10.95 5.17 8.57
C VAL A 274 10.88 6.66 8.93
N SER A 275 10.05 7.38 8.19
CA SER A 275 9.79 8.81 8.39
C SER A 275 8.53 9.03 9.24
N PHE A 276 8.51 10.14 9.97
CA PHE A 276 7.44 10.53 10.86
C PHE A 276 7.14 12.02 10.66
N ALA A 277 5.86 12.37 10.62
CA ALA A 277 5.41 13.75 10.58
C ALA A 277 4.30 13.97 11.60
N ILE A 278 4.42 15.02 12.42
CA ILE A 278 3.37 15.46 13.33
C ILE A 278 2.84 16.80 12.84
N VAL A 279 1.58 16.83 12.44
CA VAL A 279 0.85 18.01 12.01
C VAL A 279 0.02 18.54 13.19
N ARG A 280 0.16 19.83 13.49
CA ARG A 280 -0.58 20.49 14.58
C ARG A 280 -1.41 21.65 14.05
N LEU A 281 -2.57 21.86 14.66
CA LEU A 281 -3.45 23.00 14.39
C LEU A 281 -2.97 24.31 15.05
N GLY A 282 -1.90 24.29 15.84
CA GLY A 282 -1.36 25.44 16.56
C GLY A 282 0.12 25.29 16.91
N ALA A 283 0.79 26.43 17.13
CA ALA A 283 2.26 26.55 17.24
C ALA A 283 2.89 25.97 18.52
N ILE A 284 2.09 25.40 19.43
CA ILE A 284 2.61 24.94 20.72
C ILE A 284 3.40 23.64 20.48
N ALA A 285 4.72 23.77 20.54
CA ALA A 285 5.64 22.64 20.51
C ALA A 285 5.67 21.99 21.90
N ASN A 286 4.97 20.88 22.04
CA ASN A 286 5.14 20.03 23.21
C ASN A 286 6.37 19.15 22.98
N GLY A 287 7.48 19.46 23.67
CA GLY A 287 8.72 18.69 23.56
C GLY A 287 8.51 17.22 23.93
N GLY A 288 8.89 16.30 23.04
CA GLY A 288 8.94 14.86 23.33
C GLY A 288 7.92 13.97 22.60
N VAL A 289 6.93 14.53 21.89
CA VAL A 289 5.94 13.72 21.14
C VAL A 289 6.62 12.85 20.09
N MET A 290 7.45 13.46 19.23
CA MET A 290 8.17 12.75 18.16
C MET A 290 9.07 11.65 18.73
N VAL A 291 9.80 11.94 19.81
CA VAL A 291 10.67 10.97 20.48
C VAL A 291 9.86 9.78 21.01
N HIS A 292 8.69 10.04 21.61
CA HIS A 292 7.81 8.99 22.12
C HIS A 292 7.22 8.14 20.99
N LEU A 293 6.75 8.78 19.91
CA LEU A 293 6.23 8.09 18.72
C LEU A 293 7.28 7.17 18.09
N ILE A 294 8.50 7.66 17.88
CA ILE A 294 9.63 6.88 17.34
C ILE A 294 9.95 5.69 18.25
N ALA A 295 10.01 5.90 19.56
CA ALA A 295 10.30 4.83 20.51
C ALA A 295 9.17 3.77 20.55
N ALA A 296 7.92 4.20 20.47
CA ALA A 296 6.76 3.31 20.37
C ALA A 296 6.80 2.48 19.08
N ALA A 297 7.11 3.09 17.92
CA ALA A 297 7.27 2.38 16.65
C ALA A 297 8.32 1.26 16.74
N GLY A 298 9.49 1.54 17.30
CA GLY A 298 10.52 0.52 17.49
C GLY A 298 10.07 -0.64 18.39
N LYS A 299 9.33 -0.35 19.46
CA LYS A 299 8.84 -1.39 20.38
C LYS A 299 7.66 -2.18 19.84
N VAL A 300 6.78 -1.56 19.08
CA VAL A 300 5.71 -2.24 18.36
C VAL A 300 6.32 -3.16 17.29
N GLU A 301 7.27 -2.70 16.49
CA GLU A 301 7.95 -3.55 15.48
C GLU A 301 8.61 -4.77 16.13
N GLU A 302 9.34 -4.55 17.23
CA GLU A 302 9.96 -5.62 17.99
C GLU A 302 8.93 -6.63 18.52
N PHE A 303 7.78 -6.17 19.00
CA PHE A 303 6.70 -7.03 19.47
C PHE A 303 6.11 -7.84 18.32
N MET A 304 5.76 -7.18 17.22
CA MET A 304 5.08 -7.76 16.06
C MET A 304 5.93 -8.73 15.27
N GLY A 305 7.26 -8.60 15.33
CA GLY A 305 8.18 -9.50 14.62
C GLY A 305 8.07 -9.43 13.09
N LEU A 306 7.51 -8.33 12.57
CA LEU A 306 7.41 -7.98 11.17
C LEU A 306 7.94 -6.55 10.98
N PRO A 307 8.48 -6.20 9.81
CA PRO A 307 8.79 -4.80 9.51
C PRO A 307 7.54 -3.93 9.66
N GLN A 308 7.72 -2.69 10.15
CA GLN A 308 6.69 -1.66 10.11
C GLN A 308 6.06 -1.61 8.70
N PRO A 309 4.74 -1.82 8.56
CA PRO A 309 4.12 -2.01 7.23
C PRO A 309 4.08 -0.76 6.35
N ILE A 310 4.40 0.40 6.91
CA ILE A 310 4.45 1.69 6.21
C ILE A 310 5.78 2.37 6.51
N ASN A 311 6.32 3.08 5.53
CA ASN A 311 7.60 3.80 5.62
C ASN A 311 7.42 5.25 6.09
N GLU A 312 6.19 5.74 6.23
CA GLU A 312 5.88 7.08 6.74
C GLU A 312 4.69 7.01 7.69
N VAL A 313 4.84 7.55 8.90
CA VAL A 313 3.75 7.67 9.89
C VAL A 313 3.40 9.15 10.08
N ILE A 314 2.22 9.54 9.60
CA ILE A 314 1.69 10.90 9.77
C ILE A 314 0.74 10.93 10.97
N VAL A 315 0.86 11.95 11.83
CA VAL A 315 0.01 12.15 13.01
C VAL A 315 -0.58 13.56 12.98
N LEU A 316 -1.90 13.67 13.02
CA LEU A 316 -2.60 14.92 13.31
C LEU A 316 -2.84 15.04 14.82
N ILE A 317 -2.30 16.09 15.43
CA ILE A 317 -2.72 16.53 16.77
C ILE A 317 -3.87 17.52 16.62
N GLY A 318 -5.09 17.04 16.88
CA GLY A 318 -6.33 17.77 16.63
C GLY A 318 -7.56 16.97 17.08
N SER A 319 -8.75 17.53 16.88
CA SER A 319 -9.99 16.82 17.24
C SER A 319 -10.27 15.66 16.28
N PRO A 320 -10.48 14.41 16.74
CA PRO A 320 -10.81 13.27 15.89
C PRO A 320 -12.22 13.39 15.25
N GLY A 321 -13.07 14.27 15.79
CA GLY A 321 -14.44 14.48 15.34
C GLY A 321 -15.45 13.53 15.98
N GLY A 322 -16.74 13.90 15.98
CA GLY A 322 -17.83 13.08 16.53
C GLY A 322 -18.02 13.16 18.06
N GLU A 323 -19.26 13.03 18.54
CA GLU A 323 -19.64 13.19 19.96
C GLU A 323 -19.13 12.05 20.88
N ARG A 324 -18.50 11.00 20.34
CA ARG A 324 -18.16 9.76 21.06
C ARG A 324 -16.81 9.13 20.71
N GLU A 325 -15.96 9.78 19.93
CA GLU A 325 -14.69 9.14 19.54
C GLU A 325 -13.68 9.19 20.70
N LEU A 326 -13.14 8.02 21.06
CA LEU A 326 -11.96 7.87 21.90
C LEU A 326 -10.74 8.45 21.15
N SER A 327 -9.67 8.81 21.86
CA SER A 327 -8.44 9.28 21.21
C SER A 327 -7.77 8.19 20.41
N GLY A 328 -7.04 8.57 19.36
CA GLY A 328 -6.40 7.63 18.48
C GLY A 328 -7.40 7.11 17.47
N VAL A 329 -7.30 7.62 16.24
CA VAL A 329 -8.03 7.06 15.12
C VAL A 329 -7.07 6.86 13.96
N ASN A 330 -6.74 5.60 13.67
CA ASN A 330 -6.05 5.22 12.45
C ASN A 330 -7.01 5.31 11.26
N LEU A 331 -6.77 6.27 10.37
CA LEU A 331 -7.63 6.53 9.23
C LEU A 331 -7.02 5.94 7.96
N GLY A 332 -7.57 4.79 7.55
CA GLY A 332 -7.27 4.15 6.27
C GLY A 332 -5.85 3.57 6.16
N GLY A 333 -5.09 3.53 7.24
CA GLY A 333 -3.68 3.20 7.19
C GLY A 333 -2.80 4.34 6.69
N SER A 334 -3.28 5.59 6.72
CA SER A 334 -2.58 6.75 6.15
C SER A 334 -2.08 7.73 7.21
N PHE A 335 -2.81 7.93 8.31
CA PHE A 335 -2.38 8.77 9.43
C PHE A 335 -3.19 8.50 10.70
N ILE A 336 -2.68 9.01 11.82
CA ILE A 336 -3.27 8.89 13.15
C ILE A 336 -3.83 10.25 13.57
N VAL A 337 -5.02 10.30 14.17
CA VAL A 337 -5.51 11.53 14.83
C VAL A 337 -5.51 11.36 16.34
N VAL A 338 -4.89 12.30 17.07
CA VAL A 338 -4.81 12.29 18.54
C VAL A 338 -5.28 13.65 19.08
N ARG A 339 -6.12 13.63 20.12
CA ARG A 339 -6.57 14.89 20.75
C ARG A 339 -5.40 15.55 21.49
N PRO A 340 -5.35 16.89 21.53
CA PRO A 340 -4.35 17.60 22.33
C PRO A 340 -4.40 17.21 23.82
N GLU A 341 -5.60 17.07 24.38
CA GLU A 341 -5.78 16.76 25.80
C GLU A 341 -5.20 15.38 26.15
N ASP A 342 -5.36 14.41 25.25
CA ASP A 342 -4.95 13.00 25.42
C ASP A 342 -3.44 12.76 25.25
N TYR A 343 -2.66 13.83 25.15
CA TYR A 343 -1.20 13.78 25.25
C TYR A 343 -0.70 14.65 26.42
N GLU A 344 -1.52 15.59 26.89
CA GLU A 344 -1.14 16.58 27.90
C GLU A 344 -1.38 16.10 29.33
N CYS A 345 -2.25 15.10 29.58
CA CYS A 345 -2.46 14.55 30.92
C CYS A 345 -2.17 13.04 31.00
N CYS A 346 -1.07 12.76 31.69
CA CYS A 346 -1.00 11.57 32.53
C CYS A 346 -0.60 10.27 31.76
N VAL A 347 -0.24 9.21 32.51
CA VAL A 347 0.54 8.06 32.01
C VAL A 347 -0.30 7.10 31.14
N GLU A 348 -1.61 7.06 31.35
CA GLU A 348 -2.57 6.21 30.63
C GLU A 348 -2.72 6.63 29.14
N GLU A 349 -2.58 7.92 28.87
CA GLU A 349 -2.63 8.56 27.55
C GLU A 349 -1.38 8.31 26.67
N LYS A 350 -0.29 7.80 27.26
CA LYS A 350 0.97 7.49 26.55
C LYS A 350 0.93 6.18 25.76
N THR A 351 -0.17 5.45 25.80
CA THR A 351 -0.35 4.20 25.05
C THR A 351 -0.92 4.44 23.64
N VAL A 352 -1.55 5.59 23.39
CA VAL A 352 -2.27 5.89 22.14
C VAL A 352 -1.40 5.66 20.90
N PHE A 353 -0.17 6.18 20.83
CA PHE A 353 0.67 5.94 19.65
C PHE A 353 0.96 4.46 19.43
N ALA A 354 1.28 3.71 20.49
CA ALA A 354 1.54 2.28 20.36
C ALA A 354 0.27 1.52 19.92
N HIS A 355 -0.90 1.90 20.45
CA HIS A 355 -2.20 1.35 20.04
C HIS A 355 -2.44 1.58 18.54
N GLU A 356 -2.33 2.82 18.08
CA GLU A 356 -2.61 3.17 16.69
C GLU A 356 -1.59 2.59 15.71
N LEU A 357 -0.33 2.44 16.15
CA LEU A 357 0.72 1.77 15.37
C LEU A 357 0.42 0.28 15.18
N VAL A 358 -0.20 -0.39 16.16
CA VAL A 358 -0.60 -1.81 16.05
C VAL A 358 -1.57 -2.01 14.89
N HIS A 359 -2.49 -1.07 14.63
CA HIS A 359 -3.47 -1.18 13.55
C HIS A 359 -2.88 -1.16 12.14
N PHE A 360 -1.61 -0.78 11.95
CA PHE A 360 -0.94 -0.95 10.66
C PHE A 360 -0.61 -2.42 10.35
N TYR A 361 -0.47 -3.27 11.37
CA TYR A 361 -0.03 -4.66 11.21
C TYR A 361 -1.14 -5.57 10.70
N PRO A 362 -0.83 -6.54 9.83
CA PRO A 362 -1.83 -7.32 9.09
C PRO A 362 -2.90 -7.99 9.95
N ALA A 363 -2.55 -8.59 11.09
CA ALA A 363 -3.54 -9.27 11.92
C ALA A 363 -4.45 -8.30 12.69
N ASN A 364 -4.05 -7.04 12.84
CA ASN A 364 -4.82 -5.97 13.48
C ASN A 364 -5.41 -4.98 12.46
N ARG A 365 -5.31 -5.30 11.16
CA ARG A 365 -5.82 -4.48 10.07
C ARG A 365 -7.02 -5.17 9.41
N GLY A 366 -8.04 -4.37 9.09
CA GLY A 366 -9.19 -4.82 8.31
C GLY A 366 -10.30 -5.49 9.14
N ARG A 367 -11.28 -6.05 8.42
CA ARG A 367 -12.56 -6.55 8.99
C ARG A 367 -12.66 -8.07 9.08
N LEU A 368 -11.65 -8.80 8.62
CA LEU A 368 -11.61 -10.27 8.76
C LEU A 368 -11.22 -10.70 10.17
N THR A 369 -10.49 -9.85 10.90
CA THR A 369 -10.15 -10.03 12.31
C THR A 369 -11.31 -9.57 13.19
N PRO A 370 -11.72 -10.36 14.22
CA PRO A 370 -12.73 -9.95 15.19
C PRO A 370 -12.40 -8.61 15.86
N THR A 371 -13.40 -7.74 16.02
CA THR A 371 -13.23 -6.39 16.59
C THR A 371 -12.63 -6.43 18.00
N TRP A 372 -13.00 -7.40 18.84
CA TRP A 372 -12.43 -7.55 20.20
C TRP A 372 -10.91 -7.76 20.19
N PHE A 373 -10.39 -8.50 19.21
CA PHE A 373 -8.96 -8.75 19.07
C PHE A 373 -8.27 -7.58 18.38
N ARG A 374 -8.94 -6.94 17.41
CA ARG A 374 -8.40 -5.77 16.73
C ARG A 374 -8.15 -4.62 17.71
N GLU A 375 -9.18 -4.23 18.47
CA GLU A 375 -9.14 -3.08 19.38
C GLU A 375 -8.50 -3.45 20.73
N GLY A 376 -9.00 -4.48 21.41
CA GLY A 376 -8.47 -4.92 22.70
C GLY A 376 -7.06 -5.52 22.60
N GLY A 377 -6.71 -6.07 21.42
CA GLY A 377 -5.35 -6.48 21.14
C GLY A 377 -4.38 -5.31 20.93
N ALA A 378 -4.81 -4.25 20.25
CA ALA A 378 -4.03 -3.03 20.14
C ALA A 378 -3.79 -2.42 21.54
N ASP A 379 -4.80 -2.39 22.41
CA ASP A 379 -4.65 -1.98 23.81
C ASP A 379 -3.67 -2.85 24.59
N GLN A 380 -3.75 -4.18 24.44
CA GLN A 380 -2.86 -5.08 25.16
C GLN A 380 -1.40 -4.91 24.72
N VAL A 381 -1.15 -4.80 23.41
CA VAL A 381 0.21 -4.56 22.91
C VAL A 381 0.71 -3.19 23.34
N ALA A 382 -0.12 -2.15 23.22
CA ALA A 382 0.23 -0.79 23.65
C ALA A 382 0.58 -0.73 25.14
N PHE A 383 -0.18 -1.44 25.97
CA PHE A 383 0.09 -1.57 27.39
C PHE A 383 1.43 -2.25 27.67
N LEU A 384 1.72 -3.40 27.02
CA LEU A 384 2.99 -4.11 27.20
C LEU A 384 4.20 -3.27 26.73
N VAL A 385 4.08 -2.62 25.57
CA VAL A 385 5.09 -1.69 25.04
C VAL A 385 5.33 -0.54 26.02
N HIS A 386 4.26 0.04 26.56
CA HIS A 386 4.36 1.13 27.52
C HIS A 386 5.07 0.71 28.81
N LEU A 387 4.73 -0.46 29.37
CA LEU A 387 5.42 -1.01 30.54
C LEU A 387 6.92 -1.18 30.28
N GLU A 388 7.27 -1.68 29.10
CA GLU A 388 8.67 -1.87 28.71
C GLU A 388 9.41 -0.54 28.52
N MET A 389 8.82 0.41 27.80
CA MET A 389 9.43 1.72 27.52
C MET A 389 9.76 2.51 28.79
N TYR A 390 8.93 2.40 29.82
CA TYR A 390 9.07 3.15 31.07
C TYR A 390 9.53 2.30 32.26
N ASN A 391 9.88 1.02 32.04
CA ASN A 391 10.29 0.08 33.07
C ASN A 391 9.31 0.06 34.27
N LEU A 392 8.02 0.01 33.96
CA LEU A 392 6.93 0.04 34.94
C LEU A 392 6.50 -1.37 35.34
N THR A 393 5.96 -1.48 36.55
CA THR A 393 5.25 -2.67 37.03
C THR A 393 3.88 -2.21 37.53
N PHE A 394 2.83 -2.42 36.75
CA PHE A 394 1.49 -1.94 37.08
C PHE A 394 0.39 -2.88 36.58
N SER A 395 -0.78 -2.80 37.22
CA SER A 395 -2.03 -3.47 36.84
C SER A 395 -3.08 -2.41 36.58
N TYR A 396 -3.69 -2.45 35.40
CA TYR A 396 -4.70 -1.49 34.98
C TYR A 396 -5.94 -1.53 35.90
N VAL A 397 -6.59 -0.37 36.09
CA VAL A 397 -7.90 -0.25 36.72
C VAL A 397 -8.90 -0.16 35.57
N GLY A 398 -9.62 -1.26 35.31
CA GLY A 398 -10.49 -1.38 34.13
C GLY A 398 -11.52 -0.26 34.03
N ASP A 399 -11.67 0.27 32.81
CA ASP A 399 -12.76 1.17 32.43
C ASP A 399 -14.13 0.51 32.65
N PRO A 400 -15.20 1.30 32.89
CA PRO A 400 -16.52 0.77 33.17
C PRO A 400 -17.18 0.22 31.89
N CYS A 401 -16.94 -1.05 31.59
CA CYS A 401 -17.78 -1.82 30.66
C CYS A 401 -18.84 -2.63 31.45
N PRO A 402 -20.10 -2.76 30.97
CA PRO A 402 -21.06 -3.71 31.53
C PRO A 402 -20.47 -5.13 31.54
N ALA A 403 -20.95 -6.00 32.45
CA ALA A 403 -20.47 -7.37 32.56
C ALA A 403 -20.91 -8.24 31.36
N VAL A 404 -20.26 -8.03 30.21
CA VAL A 404 -20.44 -8.75 28.95
C VAL A 404 -19.23 -9.64 28.67
N SER A 405 -19.43 -10.67 27.85
CA SER A 405 -18.39 -11.59 27.37
C SER A 405 -18.02 -11.29 25.93
N ILE A 406 -16.86 -11.77 25.48
CA ILE A 406 -16.43 -11.63 24.07
C ILE A 406 -17.47 -12.21 23.12
N GLN A 407 -18.06 -13.37 23.43
CA GLN A 407 -19.09 -13.97 22.59
C GLN A 407 -20.29 -13.04 22.41
N GLN A 408 -20.72 -12.32 23.47
CA GLN A 408 -21.81 -11.36 23.36
C GLN A 408 -21.47 -10.16 22.47
N LEU A 409 -20.20 -9.77 22.39
CA LEU A 409 -19.74 -8.72 21.48
C LEU A 409 -19.75 -9.22 20.02
N ILE A 410 -19.27 -10.45 19.80
CA ILE A 410 -19.32 -11.12 18.49
C ILE A 410 -20.77 -11.27 18.01
N ASP A 411 -21.65 -11.74 18.89
CA ASP A 411 -23.07 -11.96 18.57
C ASP A 411 -23.79 -10.64 18.27
N ASP A 412 -23.51 -9.57 19.04
CA ASP A 412 -24.08 -8.25 18.78
C ASP A 412 -23.60 -7.71 17.42
N GLU A 413 -22.30 -7.74 17.13
CA GLU A 413 -21.76 -7.30 15.84
C GLU A 413 -22.35 -8.10 14.66
N ALA A 414 -22.49 -9.43 14.81
CA ALA A 414 -23.11 -10.28 13.80
C ALA A 414 -24.61 -9.96 13.60
N ALA A 415 -25.31 -9.55 14.66
CA ALA A 415 -26.74 -9.25 14.61
C ALA A 415 -27.06 -7.88 14.02
N VAL A 416 -26.32 -6.83 14.42
CA VAL A 416 -26.61 -5.45 13.99
C VAL A 416 -25.72 -4.97 12.83
N GLY A 417 -24.64 -5.71 12.55
CA GLY A 417 -23.61 -5.35 11.60
C GLY A 417 -22.63 -4.31 12.17
N TYR A 418 -21.39 -4.34 11.66
CA TYR A 418 -20.27 -3.52 12.14
C TYR A 418 -20.61 -2.04 12.35
N ALA A 419 -21.25 -1.38 11.37
CA ALA A 419 -21.50 0.06 11.47
C ALA A 419 -22.45 0.43 12.63
N GLN A 420 -23.48 -0.40 12.88
CA GLN A 420 -24.38 -0.19 14.00
C GLN A 420 -23.71 -0.54 15.32
N HIS A 421 -22.95 -1.64 15.35
CA HIS A 421 -22.17 -2.06 16.52
C HIS A 421 -21.19 -0.96 16.95
N GLN A 422 -20.42 -0.41 15.99
CA GLN A 422 -19.46 0.68 16.20
C GLN A 422 -20.10 1.94 16.80
N SER A 423 -21.31 2.29 16.37
CA SER A 423 -22.07 3.42 16.93
C SER A 423 -22.77 3.10 18.27
N GLY A 424 -22.81 1.82 18.63
CA GLY A 424 -23.56 1.28 19.74
C GLY A 424 -22.85 1.37 21.09
N PRO A 425 -23.56 1.09 22.19
CA PRO A 425 -23.01 1.20 23.54
C PRO A 425 -22.00 0.09 23.89
N LEU A 426 -21.95 -1.01 23.13
CA LEU A 426 -21.06 -2.14 23.39
C LEU A 426 -19.71 -2.03 22.68
N PHE A 427 -19.52 -1.08 21.76
CA PHE A 427 -18.27 -1.00 20.99
C PHE A 427 -17.03 -0.83 21.87
N ALA A 428 -17.10 0.09 22.84
CA ALA A 428 -16.01 0.33 23.82
C ALA A 428 -15.65 -0.92 24.64
N CYS A 429 -16.54 -1.89 24.78
CA CYS A 429 -16.23 -3.14 25.49
C CYS A 429 -15.28 -4.05 24.71
N ASN A 430 -15.14 -3.89 23.38
CA ASN A 430 -14.13 -4.63 22.60
C ASN A 430 -12.71 -4.32 23.06
N TYR A 431 -12.45 -3.05 23.38
CA TYR A 431 -11.19 -2.56 23.95
C TYR A 431 -10.92 -3.23 25.31
N VAL A 432 -11.81 -2.95 26.28
CA VAL A 432 -11.62 -3.36 27.68
C VAL A 432 -11.65 -4.88 27.88
N ILE A 433 -12.66 -5.57 27.37
CA ILE A 433 -12.82 -7.02 27.57
C ILE A 433 -11.79 -7.78 26.73
N GLY A 434 -11.48 -7.31 25.52
CA GLY A 434 -10.45 -7.89 24.67
C GLY A 434 -9.06 -7.80 25.32
N GLN A 435 -8.67 -6.62 25.81
CA GLN A 435 -7.43 -6.43 26.55
C GLN A 435 -7.39 -7.32 27.80
N THR A 436 -8.48 -7.37 28.56
CA THR A 436 -8.56 -8.18 29.79
C THR A 436 -8.35 -9.68 29.51
N LEU A 437 -9.00 -10.23 28.49
CA LEU A 437 -8.78 -11.62 28.08
C LEU A 437 -7.32 -11.83 27.66
N LEU A 438 -6.77 -10.97 26.81
CA LEU A 438 -5.41 -11.12 26.30
C LEU A 438 -4.35 -10.95 27.39
N GLY A 439 -4.58 -10.08 28.39
CA GLY A 439 -3.76 -9.98 29.59
C GLY A 439 -3.76 -11.28 30.40
N ALA A 440 -4.94 -11.86 30.65
CA ALA A 440 -5.06 -13.14 31.35
C ALA A 440 -4.39 -14.30 30.58
N VAL A 441 -4.49 -14.29 29.25
CA VAL A 441 -3.80 -15.24 28.37
C VAL A 441 -2.29 -15.04 28.42
N ALA A 442 -1.80 -13.80 28.40
CA ALA A 442 -0.38 -13.48 28.53
C ALA A 442 0.20 -13.93 29.88
N ASP A 443 -0.53 -13.71 30.98
CA ASP A 443 -0.16 -14.18 32.32
C ASP A 443 -0.12 -15.71 32.40
N ALA A 444 -1.13 -16.37 31.83
CA ALA A 444 -1.22 -17.81 31.78
C ALA A 444 -0.06 -18.41 30.96
N MET A 445 0.24 -17.90 29.78
CA MET A 445 1.27 -18.48 28.90
C MET A 445 2.70 -18.07 29.31
N GLY A 446 2.87 -16.84 29.78
CA GLY A 446 4.15 -16.15 29.92
C GLY A 446 4.52 -15.36 28.67
N ALA A 447 5.22 -14.23 28.87
CA ALA A 447 5.49 -13.22 27.83
C ALA A 447 6.11 -13.79 26.54
N ALA A 448 7.09 -14.69 26.64
CA ALA A 448 7.77 -15.24 25.47
C ALA A 448 6.82 -16.08 24.59
N ALA A 449 5.99 -16.94 25.19
CA ALA A 449 5.02 -17.74 24.47
C ALA A 449 3.89 -16.88 23.87
N PHE A 450 3.44 -15.87 24.61
CA PHE A 450 2.44 -14.92 24.13
C PHE A 450 2.93 -14.13 22.90
N LYS A 451 4.15 -13.56 22.98
CA LYS A 451 4.78 -12.85 21.86
C LYS A 451 4.98 -13.76 20.65
N ALA A 452 5.44 -15.00 20.85
CA ALA A 452 5.61 -15.96 19.76
C ALA A 452 4.30 -16.33 19.04
N ALA A 453 3.21 -16.52 19.80
CA ALA A 453 1.88 -16.76 19.25
C ALA A 453 1.39 -15.55 18.43
N TRP A 454 1.57 -14.34 18.95
CA TRP A 454 1.21 -13.10 18.26
C TRP A 454 1.95 -12.96 16.92
N GLN A 455 3.27 -13.18 16.92
CA GLN A 455 4.10 -13.12 15.71
C GLN A 455 3.72 -14.19 14.68
N GLU A 456 3.15 -15.31 15.10
CA GLU A 456 2.57 -16.29 14.18
C GLU A 456 1.30 -15.77 13.51
N LEU A 457 0.37 -15.17 14.28
CA LEU A 457 -0.84 -14.56 13.73
C LEU A 457 -0.51 -13.44 12.72
N GLN A 458 0.49 -12.61 13.02
CA GLN A 458 0.92 -11.56 12.10
C GLN A 458 1.45 -12.11 10.77
N ARG A 459 2.28 -13.17 10.82
CA ARG A 459 2.79 -13.83 9.61
C ARG A 459 1.70 -14.53 8.81
N ALA A 460 0.74 -15.16 9.50
CA ALA A 460 -0.43 -15.77 8.85
C ALA A 460 -1.26 -14.70 8.10
N ALA A 461 -1.56 -13.59 8.76
CA ALA A 461 -2.28 -12.48 8.15
C ALA A 461 -1.52 -11.84 6.98
N ALA A 462 -0.20 -11.66 7.10
CA ALA A 462 0.65 -11.16 6.02
C ALA A 462 0.64 -12.08 4.78
N ALA A 463 0.45 -13.38 4.99
CA ALA A 463 0.28 -14.37 3.92
C ALA A 463 -1.16 -14.46 3.38
N GLY A 464 -2.05 -13.54 3.77
CA GLY A 464 -3.44 -13.50 3.33
C GLY A 464 -4.36 -14.51 4.04
N GLN A 465 -3.91 -15.14 5.12
CA GLN A 465 -4.75 -16.05 5.90
C GLN A 465 -5.66 -15.27 6.84
N GLY A 466 -6.93 -15.69 6.96
CA GLY A 466 -7.89 -15.05 7.87
C GLY A 466 -7.55 -15.29 9.34
N VAL A 467 -7.52 -14.23 10.14
CA VAL A 467 -7.32 -14.29 11.59
C VAL A 467 -8.68 -14.30 12.29
N THR A 468 -9.38 -15.42 12.20
CA THR A 468 -10.69 -15.60 12.85
C THR A 468 -10.54 -15.89 14.34
N ASP A 469 -11.65 -15.81 15.08
CA ASP A 469 -11.69 -16.11 16.52
C ASP A 469 -11.12 -17.50 16.86
N ALA A 470 -11.50 -18.53 16.08
CA ALA A 470 -10.97 -19.88 16.23
C ALA A 470 -9.47 -19.97 15.94
N VAL A 471 -8.97 -19.27 14.92
CA VAL A 471 -7.54 -19.22 14.58
C VAL A 471 -6.74 -18.55 15.69
N ILE A 472 -7.26 -17.46 16.27
CA ILE A 472 -6.66 -16.76 17.41
C ILE A 472 -6.54 -17.71 18.60
N HIS A 473 -7.66 -18.32 19.04
CA HIS A 473 -7.69 -19.22 20.18
C HIS A 473 -6.72 -20.40 20.01
N GLU A 474 -6.79 -21.11 18.88
CA GLU A 474 -5.96 -22.31 18.66
C GLU A 474 -4.46 -21.96 18.56
N THR A 475 -4.12 -20.80 17.99
CA THR A 475 -2.73 -20.34 17.92
C THR A 475 -2.17 -20.09 19.32
N PHE A 476 -2.86 -19.34 20.17
CA PHE A 476 -2.40 -19.14 21.55
C PHE A 476 -2.35 -20.46 22.33
N ARG A 477 -3.36 -21.32 22.17
CA ARG A 477 -3.41 -22.62 22.85
C ARG A 477 -2.22 -23.49 22.50
N ARG A 478 -1.85 -23.58 21.22
CA ARG A 478 -0.69 -24.35 20.73
C ARG A 478 0.66 -23.85 21.24
N HIS A 479 0.79 -22.54 21.47
CA HIS A 479 1.99 -21.94 22.08
C HIS A 479 1.98 -22.01 23.61
N THR A 480 0.88 -22.40 24.23
CA THR A 480 0.78 -22.48 25.69
C THR A 480 1.66 -23.63 26.21
N PRO A 481 2.58 -23.38 27.17
CA PRO A 481 3.36 -24.44 27.77
C PRO A 481 2.46 -25.52 28.39
N SER A 482 2.81 -26.80 28.20
CA SER A 482 1.96 -27.95 28.58
C SER A 482 1.51 -27.96 30.04
N GLY A 483 2.33 -27.42 30.96
CA GLY A 483 1.99 -27.28 32.38
C GLY A 483 1.03 -26.14 32.72
N LYS A 484 0.63 -25.32 31.73
CA LYS A 484 -0.16 -24.10 31.91
C LYS A 484 -1.47 -24.07 31.11
N THR A 485 -1.77 -25.12 30.35
CA THR A 485 -2.99 -25.21 29.51
C THR A 485 -4.27 -25.01 30.31
N SER A 486 -4.35 -25.49 31.55
CA SER A 486 -5.54 -25.27 32.40
C SER A 486 -5.78 -23.80 32.76
N LEU A 487 -4.72 -23.01 32.94
CA LEU A 487 -4.83 -21.57 33.20
C LEU A 487 -5.29 -20.82 31.94
N PHE A 488 -4.74 -21.21 30.79
CA PHE A 488 -5.16 -20.70 29.49
C PHE A 488 -6.65 -20.98 29.22
N ASP A 489 -7.08 -22.24 29.36
CA ASP A 489 -8.48 -22.64 29.16
C ASP A 489 -9.41 -21.89 30.14
N SER A 490 -8.97 -21.66 31.39
CA SER A 490 -9.72 -20.90 32.38
C SER A 490 -9.90 -19.43 32.00
N ALA A 491 -8.87 -18.79 31.42
CA ALA A 491 -8.96 -17.40 30.97
C ALA A 491 -10.05 -17.22 29.90
N TYR A 492 -10.07 -18.09 28.88
CA TYR A 492 -11.11 -18.09 27.85
C TYR A 492 -12.49 -18.46 28.44
N ALA A 493 -12.58 -19.42 29.35
CA ALA A 493 -13.85 -19.77 29.98
C ALA A 493 -14.47 -18.61 30.80
N ILE A 494 -13.64 -17.73 31.38
CA ILE A 494 -14.10 -16.58 32.17
C ILE A 494 -14.55 -15.43 31.27
N TRP A 495 -13.74 -15.07 30.26
CA TRP A 495 -13.92 -13.83 29.51
C TRP A 495 -14.58 -14.04 28.14
N HIS A 496 -14.34 -15.18 27.47
CA HIS A 496 -14.93 -15.47 26.17
C HIS A 496 -16.37 -16.00 26.26
N LYS A 497 -16.57 -17.05 27.08
CA LYS A 497 -17.86 -17.73 27.36
C LYS A 497 -18.63 -18.33 26.16
N GLY A 498 -18.12 -18.26 24.94
CA GLY A 498 -18.74 -18.86 23.75
C GLY A 498 -17.93 -19.97 23.09
N GLU A 499 -18.51 -20.57 22.04
CA GLU A 499 -17.85 -21.56 21.18
C GLU A 499 -17.05 -20.89 20.08
N PHE A 500 -15.91 -21.48 19.71
CA PHE A 500 -15.05 -21.00 18.64
C PHE A 500 -15.51 -21.61 17.31
N ASN A 501 -16.43 -20.94 16.60
CA ASN A 501 -16.97 -21.41 15.32
C ASN A 501 -16.31 -20.72 14.12
#